data_AF-A0A2H5X5P1-F1
#
_entry.id   AF-A0A2H5X5P1-F1
#
_cell.length_a   1.000
_cell.length_b   1.000
_cell.length_c   1.000
_cell.angle_alpha   90.00
_cell.angle_beta   90.00
_cell.angle_gamma   90.00
#
_symmetry.space_group_name_H-M   'P 1'
#
loop_
_entity.id
_entity.type
_entity.pdbx_description
1 polymer ?
#
loop_
_entity_poly.entity_id
_entity_poly.type
_entity_poly.pdbx_seq_one_letter_code
_entity_poly.pdbx_strand_id
1 'polypeptide(L)'
;MCNPQHIRRWLLHRQQQNLSTHTLHNSYRNPRAFWNWCIREGLTEQNPFSRVEPPKCEQVLKRALTPEEMEKLLLESDADMRMLMHVCTNARFHHRKLA
;
A
#
# COMPACT_ATOMS: atom_id res chain seq x y z
N MET A 1 10.54 25.29 11.14
CA MET A 1 10.74 23.83 11.01
C MET A 1 9.43 23.17 10.59
N CYS A 2 9.47 22.08 9.83
CA CYS A 2 8.26 21.37 9.39
C CYS A 2 7.53 20.78 10.62
N ASN A 3 6.24 21.07 10.81
CA ASN A 3 5.45 20.61 11.95
C ASN A 3 4.27 19.72 11.48
N PRO A 4 3.57 19.02 12.39
CA PRO A 4 2.45 18.16 12.03
C PRO A 4 1.28 18.88 11.33
N GLN A 5 1.09 20.19 11.58
CA GLN A 5 0.02 20.98 10.95
C GLN A 5 0.29 21.20 9.46
N HIS A 6 1.55 21.42 9.07
CA HIS A 6 1.94 21.52 7.66
C HIS A 6 1.62 20.22 6.89
N ILE A 7 1.90 19.07 7.51
CA ILE A 7 1.60 17.76 6.90
C ILE A 7 0.11 17.55 6.76
N ARG A 8 -0.69 17.84 7.80
CA ARG A 8 -2.16 17.74 7.73
C ARG A 8 -2.73 18.64 6.64
N ARG A 9 -2.30 19.91 6.58
CA ARG A 9 -2.72 20.86 5.56
C ARG A 9 -2.37 20.38 4.15
N TRP A 10 -1.16 19.84 3.97
CA TRP A 10 -0.73 19.27 2.70
C TRP A 10 -1.55 18.03 2.31
N LEU A 11 -1.81 17.09 3.23
CA LEU A 11 -2.64 15.92 2.95
C LEU A 11 -4.08 16.30 2.58
N LEU A 12 -4.66 17.31 3.24
CA LEU A 12 -5.97 17.85 2.87
C LEU A 12 -5.98 18.45 1.45
N HIS A 13 -4.93 19.21 1.11
CA HIS A 13 -4.79 19.73 -0.25
C HIS A 13 -4.66 18.60 -1.28
N ARG A 14 -3.90 17.53 -0.98
CA ARG A 14 -3.78 16.35 -1.84
C ARG A 14 -5.11 15.63 -2.00
N GLN A 15 -5.91 15.54 -0.94
CA GLN A 15 -7.24 14.93 -0.98
C GLN A 15 -8.20 15.68 -1.92
N GLN A 16 -8.09 17.01 -2.01
CA GLN A 16 -8.89 17.84 -2.92
C GLN A 16 -8.57 17.62 -4.41
N GLN A 17 -7.50 16.89 -4.75
CA GLN A 17 -7.10 16.64 -6.13
C GLN A 17 -7.76 15.39 -6.76
N ASN A 18 -8.85 14.87 -6.17
CA ASN A 18 -9.56 13.67 -6.65
C ASN A 18 -8.64 12.44 -6.84
N LEU A 19 -7.65 12.28 -5.95
CA LEU A 19 -6.75 11.13 -5.97
C LEU A 19 -7.46 9.87 -5.48
N SER A 20 -7.06 8.71 -6.01
CA SER A 20 -7.49 7.43 -5.43
C SER A 20 -7.07 7.34 -3.95
N THR A 21 -7.84 6.60 -3.13
CA THR A 21 -7.54 6.38 -1.71
C THR A 21 -6.14 5.77 -1.52
N HIS A 22 -5.73 4.88 -2.42
CA HIS A 22 -4.39 4.31 -2.44
C HIS A 22 -3.30 5.36 -2.73
N THR A 23 -3.52 6.23 -3.72
CA THR A 23 -2.58 7.32 -4.05
C THR A 23 -2.47 8.33 -2.90
N LEU A 24 -3.58 8.66 -2.25
CA LEU A 24 -3.60 9.53 -1.08
C LEU A 24 -2.85 8.89 0.11
N HIS A 25 -3.07 7.61 0.36
CA HIS A 25 -2.35 6.86 1.39
C HIS A 25 -0.83 6.81 1.11
N ASN A 26 -0.42 6.65 -0.15
CA ASN A 26 0.99 6.72 -0.54
C ASN A 26 1.61 8.11 -0.32
N SER A 27 0.81 9.16 -0.49
CA SER A 27 1.23 10.53 -0.15
C SER A 27 1.57 10.67 1.34
N TYR A 28 0.94 9.88 2.24
CA TYR A 28 1.37 9.81 3.65
C TYR A 28 2.57 8.87 3.85
N ARG A 29 2.51 7.65 3.29
CA ARG A 29 3.46 6.57 3.57
C ARG A 29 4.89 6.90 3.11
N ASN A 30 5.05 7.45 1.90
CA ASN A 30 6.37 7.66 1.30
C ASN A 30 7.17 8.73 2.05
N PRO A 31 6.63 9.94 2.30
CA PRO A 31 7.36 10.95 3.06
C PRO A 31 7.62 10.52 4.50
N ARG A 32 6.68 9.81 5.16
CA ARG A 32 6.91 9.26 6.51
C ARG A 32 8.11 8.32 6.54
N ALA A 33 8.26 7.46 5.54
CA ALA A 33 9.40 6.56 5.42
C ALA A 33 10.72 7.33 5.22
N PHE A 34 10.70 8.38 4.40
CA PHE A 34 11.84 9.27 4.22
C PHE A 34 12.25 9.95 5.53
N TRP A 35 11.31 10.53 6.28
CA TRP A 35 11.62 11.15 7.58
C TRP A 35 12.13 10.15 8.62
N ASN A 36 11.60 8.92 8.60
CA ASN A 36 12.15 7.84 9.44
C ASN A 36 13.59 7.50 9.06
N TRP A 37 13.93 7.51 7.76
CA TRP A 37 15.31 7.35 7.32
C TRP A 37 16.17 8.52 7.80
N CYS A 38 15.74 9.77 7.63
CA CYS A 38 16.49 10.94 8.11
C CYS A 38 16.81 10.88 9.61
N ILE A 39 15.90 10.35 10.43
CA ILE A 39 16.15 10.15 11.87
C ILE A 39 17.23 9.10 12.11
N ARG A 40 17.19 7.98 11.38
CA ARG A 40 18.22 6.94 11.51
C ARG A 40 19.61 7.45 11.12
N GLU A 41 19.69 8.32 10.13
CA GLU A 41 20.94 8.95 9.69
C GLU A 41 21.36 10.14 10.59
N GLY A 42 20.58 10.50 11.61
CA GLY A 42 20.88 11.64 12.49
C GLY A 42 20.71 13.02 11.81
N LEU A 43 20.05 13.09 10.66
CA LEU A 43 19.80 14.33 9.92
C LEU A 43 18.69 15.19 10.54
N THR A 44 17.86 14.59 11.39
CA THR A 44 16.79 15.26 12.13
C THR A 44 16.47 14.48 13.40
N GLU A 45 16.09 15.19 14.45
CA GLU A 45 15.70 14.59 15.74
C GLU A 45 14.20 14.29 15.81
N GLN A 46 13.40 14.91 14.94
CA GLN A 46 11.94 14.86 15.03
C GLN A 46 11.30 14.45 13.70
N ASN A 47 10.29 13.59 13.78
CA ASN A 47 9.44 13.23 12.65
C ASN A 47 8.17 14.09 12.64
N PRO A 48 7.93 14.96 11.64
CA PRO A 48 6.70 15.74 11.54
C PRO A 48 5.46 14.88 11.28
N PHE A 49 5.63 13.62 10.85
CA PHE A 49 4.55 12.64 10.65
C PHE A 49 4.19 11.86 11.92
N SER A 50 4.92 12.03 13.03
CA SER A 50 4.71 11.26 14.28
C SER A 50 3.30 11.38 14.86
N ARG A 51 2.65 12.54 14.70
CA ARG A 51 1.31 12.84 15.22
C ARG A 51 0.26 13.00 14.11
N VAL A 52 0.55 12.53 12.91
CA VAL A 52 -0.34 12.62 11.76
C VAL A 52 -0.92 11.23 11.50
N GLU A 53 -2.25 11.14 11.52
CA GLU A 53 -2.94 9.91 11.21
C GLU A 53 -2.87 9.60 9.71
N PRO A 54 -2.70 8.32 9.33
CA PRO A 54 -2.74 7.92 7.94
C PRO A 54 -4.13 8.16 7.32
N PRO A 55 -4.21 8.63 6.06
CA PRO A 55 -5.47 8.68 5.33
C PRO A 55 -6.13 7.29 5.23
N LYS A 56 -7.45 7.23 5.29
CA LYS A 56 -8.18 5.96 5.18
C LYS A 56 -7.96 5.36 3.78
N CYS A 57 -7.49 4.11 3.73
CA CYS A 57 -7.39 3.35 2.49
C CYS A 57 -8.58 2.40 2.41
N GLU A 58 -9.37 2.52 1.35
CA GLU A 58 -10.43 1.54 1.07
C GLU A 58 -9.79 0.27 0.52
N GLN A 59 -10.16 -0.87 1.11
CA GLN A 59 -9.76 -2.17 0.59
C GLN A 59 -10.77 -2.56 -0.50
N VAL A 60 -10.41 -2.31 -1.75
CA VAL A 60 -11.20 -2.81 -2.88
C VAL A 60 -10.93 -4.31 -2.99
N LEU A 61 -11.96 -5.11 -2.75
CA LEU A 61 -11.89 -6.54 -3.00
C LEU A 61 -11.79 -6.74 -4.52
N LYS A 62 -10.59 -7.10 -4.99
CA LYS A 62 -10.43 -7.47 -6.40
C LYS A 62 -11.17 -8.79 -6.64
N ARG A 63 -11.88 -8.87 -7.77
CA ARG A 63 -12.51 -10.12 -8.20
C ARG A 63 -11.44 -11.20 -8.31
N ALA A 64 -11.63 -12.31 -7.59
CA ALA A 64 -10.83 -13.50 -7.79
C ALA A 64 -11.18 -14.11 -9.14
N LEU A 65 -10.18 -14.57 -9.89
CA LEU A 65 -10.40 -15.33 -11.12
C LEU A 65 -11.06 -16.66 -10.77
N THR A 66 -12.05 -17.08 -11.56
CA THR A 66 -12.62 -18.43 -11.41
C THR A 66 -11.62 -19.49 -11.91
N PRO A 67 -11.76 -20.76 -11.50
CA PRO A 67 -10.91 -21.83 -12.01
C PRO A 67 -10.90 -21.90 -13.55
N GLU A 68 -12.03 -21.64 -14.20
CA GLU A 68 -12.18 -21.68 -15.65
C GLU A 68 -11.50 -20.48 -16.33
N GLU A 69 -11.64 -19.27 -15.77
CA GLU A 69 -10.92 -18.08 -16.24
C GLU A 69 -9.40 -18.26 -16.10
N MET A 70 -8.96 -18.93 -15.03
CA MET A 70 -7.56 -19.26 -14.80
C MET A 70 -7.07 -20.30 -15.82
N GLU A 71 -7.82 -21.37 -16.06
CA GLU A 71 -7.46 -22.41 -17.03
C GLU A 71 -7.34 -21.85 -18.45
N LYS A 72 -8.26 -20.95 -18.83
CA LYS A 72 -8.18 -20.25 -20.10
C LYS A 72 -6.92 -19.38 -20.23
N LEU A 73 -6.59 -18.60 -19.18
CA LEU A 73 -5.36 -17.79 -19.17
C LEU A 73 -4.10 -18.65 -19.27
N LEU A 74 -4.10 -19.84 -18.66
CA LEU A 74 -2.98 -20.79 -18.69
C LEU A 74 -2.83 -21.53 -20.03
N LEU A 75 -3.91 -21.69 -20.78
CA LEU A 75 -3.86 -22.26 -22.14
C LEU A 75 -3.37 -21.24 -23.17
N GLU A 76 -3.65 -19.95 -22.94
CA GLU A 76 -3.23 -18.85 -23.82
C GLU A 76 -1.81 -18.32 -23.51
N SER A 77 -1.26 -18.60 -22.32
CA SER A 77 0.11 -18.24 -21.95
C SER A 77 1.04 -19.46 -21.97
N ASP A 78 2.21 -19.33 -22.58
CA ASP A 78 3.18 -20.42 -22.69
C ASP A 78 3.58 -20.99 -21.30
N ALA A 79 4.01 -22.25 -21.31
CA ALA A 79 4.03 -23.20 -20.20
C ALA A 79 4.71 -22.79 -18.86
N ASP A 80 5.37 -21.63 -18.78
CA ASP A 80 6.03 -21.13 -17.57
C ASP A 80 5.04 -20.72 -16.46
N MET A 81 3.79 -20.37 -16.81
CA MET A 81 2.79 -19.96 -15.80
C MET A 81 2.24 -21.13 -14.95
N ARG A 82 2.41 -22.39 -15.38
CA ARG A 82 1.96 -23.57 -14.61
C ARG A 82 2.66 -23.72 -13.26
N MET A 83 3.91 -23.23 -13.13
CA MET A 83 4.68 -23.35 -11.89
C MET A 83 4.13 -22.44 -10.77
N LEU A 84 3.57 -21.28 -11.12
CA LEU A 84 3.03 -20.31 -10.16
C LEU A 84 1.77 -20.81 -9.44
N MET A 85 0.98 -21.68 -10.06
CA MET A 85 -0.24 -22.22 -9.44
C MET A 85 0.04 -23.17 -8.27
N HIS A 86 1.12 -23.96 -8.32
CA HIS A 86 1.52 -24.81 -7.19
C HIS A 86 1.98 -23.98 -5.98
N VAL A 87 2.55 -22.80 -6.22
CA VAL A 87 2.99 -21.89 -5.15
C VAL A 87 1.79 -21.11 -4.58
N CYS A 88 0.88 -20.65 -5.43
CA CYS A 88 -0.29 -19.88 -5.01
C CYS A 88 -1.37 -20.73 -4.32
N THR A 89 -1.54 -22.01 -4.70
CA THR A 89 -2.48 -22.92 -4.02
C THR A 89 -1.95 -23.41 -2.67
N ASN A 90 -0.63 -23.43 -2.47
CA ASN A 90 -0.01 -23.82 -1.20
C ASN A 90 0.39 -22.62 -0.31
N ALA A 91 0.24 -21.39 -0.81
CA ALA A 91 0.34 -20.18 -0.02
C ALA A 91 -0.90 -20.07 0.87
N ARG A 92 -0.81 -20.68 2.06
CA ARG A 92 -1.69 -20.47 3.20
C ARG A 92 -1.79 -18.96 3.44
N PHE A 93 -2.83 -18.33 2.89
CA PHE A 93 -3.17 -16.93 3.16
C PHE A 93 -3.48 -16.82 4.65
N HIS A 94 -2.46 -16.48 5.45
CA HIS A 94 -2.64 -16.14 6.84
C HIS A 94 -3.45 -14.85 6.89
N HIS A 95 -4.78 -14.99 6.94
CA HIS A 95 -5.66 -13.99 7.51
C HIS A 95 -5.19 -13.77 8.95
N ARG A 96 -4.38 -12.72 9.15
CA ARG A 96 -4.07 -12.21 10.47
C ARG A 96 -5.38 -11.64 11.02
N LYS A 97 -6.09 -12.44 11.83
CA LYS A 97 -7.20 -11.96 12.65
C LYS A 97 -6.69 -10.77 13.46
N LEU A 98 -7.32 -9.62 13.27
CA LEU A 98 -7.27 -8.54 14.25
C LEU A 98 -8.12 -9.02 15.42
N ALA A 99 -7.45 -9.29 16.55
CA ALA A 99 -8.05 -9.28 17.87
C ALA A 99 -7.93 -7.86 18.43
#